data_AF-A0A661YET5-F1
#
_entry.id   AF-A0A661YET5-F1
#
_cell.length_a   1.000
_cell.length_b   1.000
_cell.length_c   1.000
_cell.angle_alpha   90.00
_cell.angle_beta   90.00
_cell.angle_gamma   90.00
#
_symmetry.space_group_name_H-M   'P 1'
#
loop_
_entity.id
_entity.type
_entity.pdbx_description
1 polymer ?
#
loop_
_entity_poly.entity_id
_entity_poly.type
_entity_poly.pdbx_seq_one_letter_code
_entity_poly.pdbx_strand_id
1 'polypeptide(L)' 'MDDLGFGNCTNTYACEAECPKDISITNIARMNREFFSAKVS' A
#
# COMPACT_ATOMS: atom_id res chain seq x y z
N MET A 1 -0.60 1.54 10.00
CA MET A 1 -0.19 0.35 9.22
C MET A 1 0.25 -0.74 10.19
N ASP A 2 1.29 -0.48 10.98
CA ASP A 2 1.80 -1.46 11.97
C ASP A 2 0.79 -1.77 13.09
N ASP A 3 0.09 -0.77 13.64
CA ASP A 3 -0.93 -0.99 14.70
C ASP A 3 -2.10 -1.87 14.27
N LEU A 4 -2.36 -1.93 12.97
CA LEU A 4 -3.42 -2.76 12.38
C LEU A 4 -2.89 -4.12 11.88
N GLY A 5 -1.60 -4.40 12.08
CA GLY A 5 -0.95 -5.65 11.68
C GLY A 5 -0.74 -5.82 10.17
N PHE A 6 -0.97 -4.77 9.36
CA PHE A 6 -0.79 -4.84 7.90
C PHE A 6 0.68 -4.79 7.45
N GLY A 7 1.57 -4.30 8.32
CA GLY A 7 2.98 -4.08 7.98
C GLY A 7 3.19 -3.00 6.91
N ASN A 8 4.41 -2.94 6.37
CA ASN A 8 4.81 -1.99 5.34
C ASN A 8 4.98 -2.67 3.98
N CYS A 9 4.75 -1.93 2.90
CA CYS A 9 4.95 -2.44 1.53
C CYS A 9 6.43 -2.77 1.26
N THR A 10 6.71 -3.98 0.77
CA THR A 10 8.05 -4.44 0.38
C THR A 10 8.32 -4.34 -1.12
N ASN A 11 7.36 -3.86 -1.92
CA ASN A 11 7.42 -3.80 -3.39
C ASN A 11 7.64 -5.17 -4.07
N THR A 12 7.08 -6.24 -3.51
CA THR A 12 7.10 -7.58 -4.13
C THR A 12 6.04 -7.75 -5.23
N TYR A 13 5.05 -6.84 -5.31
CA TYR A 13 3.94 -6.86 -6.26
C TYR A 13 2.98 -8.06 -6.16
N ALA A 14 3.07 -8.88 -5.10
CA ALA A 14 2.17 -10.01 -4.86
C ALA A 14 0.69 -9.56 -4.78
N CYS A 15 0.42 -8.44 -4.12
CA CYS A 15 -0.93 -7.92 -3.97
C CYS A 15 -1.62 -7.52 -5.28
N GLU A 16 -0.88 -7.10 -6.31
CA GLU A 16 -1.43 -6.82 -7.64
C GLU A 16 -1.70 -8.13 -8.40
N ALA A 17 -0.77 -9.09 -8.34
CA ALA A 17 -0.89 -10.38 -9.01
C ALA A 17 -2.00 -11.27 -8.44
N GLU A 18 -2.26 -11.21 -7.13
CA GLU A 18 -3.29 -12.01 -6.44
C GLU A 18 -4.66 -11.35 -6.43
N CYS A 19 -4.78 -10.08 -6.84
CA CYS A 19 -6.02 -9.35 -6.73
C CYS A 19 -7.07 -9.86 -7.72
N PRO A 20 -8.21 -10.42 -7.27
CA PRO A 20 -9.27 -10.90 -8.17
C PRO A 20 -10.05 -9.76 -8.85
N LYS A 21 -9.73 -8.51 -8.50
CA LYS A 21 -10.35 -7.29 -9.03
C LYS A 21 -9.41 -6.49 -9.92
N ASP A 22 -8.22 -7.02 -10.22
CA ASP A 22 -7.24 -6.38 -11.09
C ASP A 22 -6.88 -4.95 -10.64
N ILE A 23 -6.81 -4.75 -9.32
CA ILE A 23 -6.47 -3.44 -8.75
C ILE A 23 -4.98 -3.21 -8.96
N SER A 24 -4.64 -2.16 -9.68
CA SER A 24 -3.25 -1.79 -9.88
C SER A 24 -2.57 -1.38 -8.57
N ILE A 25 -1.28 -1.76 -8.45
CA ILE A 25 -0.38 -1.39 -7.35
C ILE A 25 -0.25 0.12 -7.16
N THR A 26 -0.54 0.91 -8.20
CA THR A 26 -0.54 2.39 -8.16
C THR A 26 -1.46 2.96 -7.09
N ASN A 27 -2.57 2.29 -6.79
CA ASN A 27 -3.47 2.70 -5.72
C ASN A 27 -2.80 2.58 -4.34
N ILE A 28 -2.08 1.48 -4.09
CA ILE A 28 -1.33 1.27 -2.83
C ILE A 28 -0.18 2.28 -2.73
N ALA A 29 0.53 2.54 -3.82
CA ALA A 29 1.59 3.55 -3.85
C ALA A 29 1.07 4.96 -3.50
N ARG A 30 -0.12 5.33 -4.01
CA ARG A 30 -0.77 6.60 -3.65
C ARG A 30 -1.12 6.64 -2.16
N MET A 31 -1.78 5.60 -1.64
CA MET A 31 -2.17 5.54 -0.22
C MET A 31 -0.96 5.65 0.71
N ASN A 32 0.15 4.98 0.39
CA ASN A 32 1.38 5.07 1.19
C ASN A 32 1.94 6.50 1.18
N ARG A 33 1.99 7.15 0.02
CA ARG A 33 2.45 8.56 -0.08
C ARG A 33 1.58 9.50 0.73
N GLU A 34 0.26 9.35 0.65
CA GLU A 34 -0.68 10.18 1.41
C GLU A 34 -0.53 9.96 2.92
N PHE A 35 -0.37 8.70 3.36
CA PHE A 35 -0.12 8.36 4.76
C PHE A 35 1.17 8.99 5.28
N PHE A 36 2.27 8.89 4.52
CA PHE A 36 3.54 9.52 4.90
C PHE A 36 3.45 11.04 4.89
N SER A 37 2.79 11.63 3.89
CA SER A 37 2.57 13.07 3.82
C SER A 37 1.83 13.55 5.07
N ALA A 38 0.71 12.90 5.41
CA ALA A 38 -0.09 13.24 6.59
C ALA A 38 0.66 13.09 7.92
N LYS A 39 1.65 12.18 7.98
CA LYS A 39 2.48 11.96 9.17
C LYS A 39 3.57 13.03 9.35
N VAL A 40 4.04 13.64 8.27
CA VAL A 40 5.12 14.63 8.28
C VAL A 40 4.58 16.07 8.35
N SER A 41 3.33 16.29 7.94
CA SER A 41 2.62 17.57 8.02
C SER A 41 2.02 17.88 9.39
#